data_AF-A0A7G9RXE0-F1
#
_entry.id   AF-A0A7G9RXE0-F1
#
_cell.length_a   1.000
_cell.length_b   1.000
_cell.length_c   1.000
_cell.angle_alpha   90.00
_cell.angle_beta   90.00
_cell.angle_gamma   90.00
#
_symmetry.space_group_name_H-M   'P 1'
#
loop_
_entity.id
_entity.type
_entity.pdbx_description
1 polymer ?
#
loop_
_entity_poly.entity_id
_entity_poly.type
_entity_poly.pdbx_seq_one_letter_code
_entity_poly.pdbx_strand_id
1 'polypeptide(L)' 'MIIVNSPIMQKQIQTIVEGLDNPKATFVKKDGIKLYFEVEMEDKEEACKLIKAAIKKDPMAGAIMFTVKPGEYV' A
#
# COMPACT_ATOMS: atom_id res chain seq x y z
N MET A 1 8.43 -3.05 -6.06
CA MET A 1 6.98 -3.09 -5.87
C MET A 1 6.66 -3.38 -4.42
N ILE A 2 5.47 -3.01 -3.99
CA ILE A 2 4.93 -3.34 -2.67
C ILE A 2 3.57 -4.00 -2.84
N ILE A 3 3.20 -4.81 -1.87
CA ILE A 3 1.93 -5.52 -1.85
C ILE A 3 1.21 -5.13 -0.57
N VAL A 4 0.02 -4.56 -0.73
CA VAL A 4 -0.88 -4.27 0.38
C VAL A 4 -1.98 -5.32 0.39
N ASN A 5 -2.00 -6.18 1.39
CA ASN A 5 -3.08 -7.13 1.60
C ASN A 5 -4.17 -6.47 2.43
N SER A 6 -5.35 -6.31 1.84
CA SER A 6 -6.52 -5.80 2.53
C SER A 6 -7.78 -6.56 2.13
N PRO A 7 -8.44 -7.27 3.07
CA PRO A 7 -9.67 -8.01 2.78
C PRO A 7 -10.85 -7.08 2.47
N ILE A 8 -10.84 -5.85 2.99
CA ILE A 8 -11.88 -4.82 2.82
C ILE A 8 -11.25 -3.45 2.55
N MET A 9 -12.05 -2.45 2.17
CA MET A 9 -11.59 -1.06 1.93
C MET A 9 -10.44 -0.91 0.91
N GLN A 10 -10.34 -1.84 -0.05
CA GLN A 10 -9.27 -1.85 -1.06
C GLN A 10 -9.21 -0.55 -1.86
N LYS A 11 -10.36 -0.01 -2.28
CA LYS A 11 -10.44 1.28 -3.00
C LYS A 11 -9.92 2.44 -2.17
N GLN A 12 -10.25 2.47 -0.88
CA GLN A 12 -9.83 3.56 0.00
C GLN A 12 -8.32 3.50 0.26
N ILE A 13 -7.78 2.30 0.52
CA ILE A 13 -6.33 2.09 0.61
C ILE A 13 -5.65 2.51 -0.69
N GLN A 14 -6.18 2.13 -1.85
CA GLN A 14 -5.66 2.57 -3.13
C GLN A 14 -5.60 4.10 -3.22
N THR A 15 -6.68 4.81 -2.88
CA THR A 15 -6.70 6.28 -2.85
C THR A 15 -5.69 6.87 -1.87
N ILE A 16 -5.53 6.29 -0.68
CA ILE A 16 -4.55 6.74 0.31
C ILE A 16 -3.13 6.57 -0.24
N VAL A 17 -2.83 5.41 -0.83
CA VAL A 17 -1.50 5.06 -1.32
C VAL A 17 -1.12 5.87 -2.56
N GLU A 18 -2.03 6.02 -3.53
CA GLU A 18 -1.80 6.85 -4.73
C GLU A 18 -1.77 8.35 -4.40
N GLY A 19 -2.36 8.76 -3.28
CA GLY A 19 -2.31 10.13 -2.78
C GLY A 19 -1.02 10.49 -2.03
N LEU A 20 -0.05 9.57 -1.91
CA LEU A 20 1.23 9.86 -1.27
C LEU A 20 2.21 10.47 -2.27
N ASP A 21 2.72 11.66 -1.94
CA ASP A 21 3.82 12.29 -2.70
C ASP A 21 5.16 11.59 -2.45
N ASN A 22 5.40 11.06 -1.24
CA ASN A 22 6.63 10.35 -0.91
C ASN A 22 6.42 9.24 0.13
N PRO A 23 6.60 7.94 -0.21
CA PRO A 23 6.96 7.43 -1.52
C PRO A 23 5.83 7.62 -2.52
N LYS A 24 6.16 8.02 -3.75
CA LYS A 24 5.21 8.00 -4.85
C LYS A 24 4.91 6.55 -5.23
N ALA A 25 3.65 6.17 -5.11
CA ALA A 25 3.18 4.81 -5.32
C ALA A 25 2.06 4.78 -6.36
N THR A 26 2.25 3.99 -7.42
CA THR A 26 1.28 3.85 -8.51
C THR A 26 0.58 2.50 -8.41
N PHE A 27 -0.74 2.49 -8.48
CA PHE A 27 -1.49 1.22 -8.48
C PHE A 27 -1.25 0.45 -9.78
N VAL A 28 -0.86 -0.82 -9.66
CA VAL A 28 -0.54 -1.69 -10.80
C VAL A 28 -1.70 -2.63 -11.11
N LYS A 29 -2.10 -3.42 -10.11
CA LYS A 29 -3.15 -4.43 -10.25
C LYS A 29 -3.69 -4.89 -8.90
N LYS A 30 -4.86 -5.54 -8.94
CA LYS A 30 -5.45 -6.25 -7.80
C LYS A 30 -5.51 -7.74 -8.09
N ASP A 31 -5.21 -8.55 -7.09
CA ASP A 31 -5.33 -10.01 -7.11
C ASP A 31 -6.02 -10.47 -5.82
N GLY A 32 -7.33 -10.64 -5.89
CA GLY A 32 -8.17 -10.96 -4.72
C GLY A 32 -8.10 -9.88 -3.62
N ILE A 33 -7.43 -10.20 -2.51
CA ILE A 33 -7.21 -9.27 -1.38
C ILE A 33 -5.88 -8.50 -1.48
N LYS A 34 -5.06 -8.79 -2.49
CA LYS A 34 -3.74 -8.18 -2.67
C LYS A 34 -3.84 -7.02 -3.65
N LEU A 35 -3.38 -5.85 -3.22
CA LEU A 35 -3.17 -4.69 -4.09
C LEU A 35 -1.67 -4.55 -4.35
N TYR A 36 -1.30 -4.45 -5.62
CA TYR A 36 0.08 -4.26 -6.06
C TYR A 36 0.29 -2.80 -6.39
N PHE A 37 1.32 -2.21 -5.79
CA PHE A 37 1.75 -0.85 -6.09
C PHE A 37 3.21 -0.85 -6.52
N GLU A 38 3.49 -0.08 -7.55
CA GLU A 38 4.83 0.26 -7.97
C GLU A 38 5.28 1.49 -7.19
N VAL A 39 6.47 1.44 -6.59
CA VAL A 39 7.02 2.56 -5.81
C VAL A 39 8.31 3.00 -6.48
N GLU A 40 8.50 4.31 -6.62
CA GLU A 40 9.73 4.88 -7.20
C GLU A 40 10.92 4.86 -6.23
N MET A 41 10.66 4.59 -4.95
CA MET A 41 11.68 4.53 -3.90
C MET A 41 12.52 3.23 -4.01
N GLU A 42 13.86 3.38 -4.02
CA GLU A 42 14.78 2.23 -4.02
C GLU A 42 14.63 1.38 -2.75
N ASP A 43 14.47 2.04 -1.60
CA ASP A 43 14.26 1.38 -0.32
C ASP A 43 12.78 0.96 -0.14
N LYS A 44 12.50 -0.28 -0.54
CA LYS A 44 11.16 -0.86 -0.46
C LYS A 44 10.68 -1.06 0.99
N GLU A 45 11.60 -1.20 1.94
CA GLU A 45 11.25 -1.39 3.35
C GLU A 45 10.78 -0.08 4.00
N GLU A 46 11.49 1.02 3.75
CA GLU A 46 11.08 2.38 4.09
C GLU A 46 9.75 2.73 3.43
N ALA A 47 9.60 2.46 2.12
CA ALA A 47 8.35 2.71 1.41
C ALA A 47 7.16 1.97 2.05
N CYS A 48 7.37 0.70 2.42
CA CYS A 48 6.39 -0.13 3.11
C CYS A 48 6.00 0.46 4.48
N LYS A 49 6.96 0.96 5.26
CA LYS A 49 6.69 1.63 6.55
C LYS A 49 5.89 2.92 6.37
N LEU A 50 6.26 3.76 5.41
CA LEU A 50 5.60 5.03 5.13
C LEU A 50 4.14 4.81 4.70
N ILE A 51 3.91 3.85 3.80
CA ILE A 51 2.57 3.50 3.33
C ILE A 51 1.74 2.90 4.45
N LYS A 52 2.32 2.01 5.26
CA LYS A 52 1.66 1.45 6.43
C LYS A 52 1.26 2.54 7.43
N ALA A 53 2.12 3.54 7.64
CA ALA A 53 1.85 4.67 8.52
C ALA A 53 0.74 5.57 7.96
N ALA A 54 0.72 5.81 6.64
CA ALA A 54 -0.33 6.58 5.98
C ALA A 54 -1.70 5.90 6.10
N ILE A 55 -1.78 4.60 5.81
CA ILE A 55 -3.02 3.83 5.96
C ILE A 55 -3.49 3.81 7.42
N LYS A 56 -2.56 3.71 8.38
CA LYS A 56 -2.88 3.78 9.82
C LYS A 56 -3.40 5.13 10.29
N LYS A 57 -3.03 6.23 9.63
CA LYS A 57 -3.53 7.58 9.97
C LYS A 57 -5.00 7.75 9.58
N ASP A 58 -5.48 6.98 8.63
CA ASP A 58 -6.89 7.00 8.24
C ASP A 58 -7.73 6.29 9.34
N PRO A 59 -8.79 6.94 9.85
CA PRO A 59 -9.59 6.39 10.96
C PRO A 59 -10.38 5.12 10.58
N MET A 60 -10.65 4.91 9.30
CA MET A 60 -11.35 3.72 8.80
C MET A 60 -10.34 2.63 8.39
N ALA A 61 -9.34 2.98 7.57
CA ALA A 61 -8.37 2.02 7.08
C ALA A 61 -7.34 1.59 8.15
N GLY A 62 -7.09 2.43 9.15
CA GLY A 62 -6.26 2.09 10.31
C GLY A 62 -6.92 1.13 11.30
N ALA A 63 -8.26 1.06 11.30
CA ALA A 63 -9.03 0.19 12.17
C ALA A 63 -9.13 -1.26 11.65
N ILE A 64 -8.82 -1.49 10.37
CA ILE A 64 -8.89 -2.81 9.74
C ILE A 64 -7.55 -3.54 9.80
N MET A 65 -7.60 -4.87 9.68
CA MET A 65 -6.40 -5.69 9.61
C MET A 65 -5.86 -5.70 8.17
N PHE A 66 -4.71 -5.06 7.96
CA PHE A 66 -4.00 -5.03 6.68
C PHE A 66 -2.52 -5.34 6.89
N THR A 67 -1.86 -5.82 5.83
CA THR A 67 -0.40 -6.02 5.83
C THR A 67 0.22 -5.38 4.60
N VAL A 68 1.35 -4.72 4.78
CA VAL A 68 2.16 -4.19 3.68
C VAL A 68 3.45 -5.00 3.68
N LYS A 69 3.85 -5.49 2.51
CA LYS A 69 5.10 -6.24 2.33
C LYS A 69 5.82 -5.76 1.07
N PRO A 70 7.16 -5.73 1.06
CA PRO A 70 7.90 -5.60 -0.19
C PRO A 70 7.56 -6.80 -1.08
N GLY A 71 7.23 -6.51 -2.34
CA GLY A 71 6.99 -7.53 -3.36
C GLY A 71 8.15 -7.56 -4.34
N GLU A 72 8.62 -8.76 -4.66
CA GLU A 72 9.47 -8.99 -5.82
C GLU A 72 8.60 -9.39 -7.01
N TYR A 73 9.02 -8.96 -8.21
CA TYR A 73 8.46 -9.47 -9.45
C TYR A 73 8.92 -10.93 -9.54
N VAL A 74 7.97 -11.88 -9.44
CA VAL A 74 8.23 -13.29 -9.73
C VAL A 74 7.92 -13.55 -11.18
#